data_AF-A0A6P5YWM2-F1
#
_entry.id   AF-A0A6P5YWM2-F1
#
_cell.length_a   1.000
_cell.length_b   1.000
_cell.length_c   1.000
_cell.angle_alpha   90.00
_cell.angle_beta   90.00
_cell.angle_gamma   90.00
#
_symmetry.space_group_name_H-M   'P 1'
#
loop_
_entity.id
_entity.type
_entity.pdbx_description
1 polymer ?
#
loop_
_entity_poly.entity_id
_entity_poly.type
_entity_poly.pdbx_seq_one_letter_code
_entity_poly.pdbx_strand_id
1 'polypeptide(L)'
;MGKRKKFRVSRDEEEEEEVVQEEGENHSSSYERSLYEEAKEKFQQLQKVISILGDEEKRAIYDQTGCVDDADLAGDVVANLKNFFRAMYKKVTEADIEEFEANYRGSDSEKKDLIDLYKDFKGNMNKLFCSMLCSDPKLDSHRFKDMLDEAIAAGELKGTKVYRKWAKKVSQMKPPTSPLRRKGNRSIKQSESDLFASISQRRSERKDRFDSMFSSLVSKYGGNADAEPTEEEFEAARRKVESRKASNKSKRK
;
A
#
# COMPACT_ATOMS: atom_id res chain seq x y z
N MET A 1 9.33 104.37 47.07
CA MET A 1 10.63 104.36 47.77
C MET A 1 11.55 103.34 47.11
N GLY A 2 12.85 103.68 47.00
CA GLY A 2 14.03 102.82 46.72
C GLY A 2 13.92 101.75 45.62
N LYS A 3 14.38 101.97 44.38
CA LYS A 3 15.77 101.88 43.88
C LYS A 3 16.60 100.68 44.39
N ARG A 4 16.92 99.77 43.47
CA ARG A 4 18.22 99.09 43.20
C ARG A 4 18.00 98.24 41.93
N LYS A 5 18.44 98.59 40.71
CA LYS A 5 19.69 99.11 40.13
C LYS A 5 20.84 98.09 40.09
N LYS A 6 20.91 97.44 38.91
CA LYS A 6 22.11 97.03 38.12
C LYS A 6 22.86 95.78 38.63
N PHE A 7 23.48 94.95 37.78
CA PHE A 7 24.29 95.26 36.60
C PHE A 7 24.46 94.04 35.66
N ARG A 8 24.63 94.34 34.36
CA ARG A 8 24.90 93.45 33.21
C ARG A 8 26.34 92.92 33.22
N VAL A 9 26.56 91.73 32.66
CA VAL A 9 27.74 91.37 31.83
C VAL A 9 27.24 90.26 30.88
N SER A 10 26.93 90.51 29.60
CA SER A 10 27.81 90.65 28.43
C SER A 10 28.54 89.36 28.04
N ARG A 11 27.91 88.66 27.09
CA ARG A 11 28.44 87.82 26.02
C ARG A 11 29.80 88.30 25.48
N ASP A 12 30.69 87.33 25.24
CA ASP A 12 31.61 87.11 24.10
C ASP A 12 32.24 85.71 24.34
N GLU A 13 31.89 84.70 23.53
CA GLU A 13 32.72 84.08 22.47
C GLU A 13 34.03 83.46 22.99
N GLU A 14 34.14 82.13 22.93
CA GLU A 14 35.23 81.41 22.23
C GLU A 14 35.05 79.89 22.33
N GLU A 15 35.15 79.24 21.18
CA GLU A 15 35.16 77.80 20.96
C GLU A 15 36.42 77.19 21.56
N GLU A 16 36.29 76.15 22.38
CA GLU A 16 37.34 75.14 22.51
C GLU A 16 36.68 73.76 22.39
N GLU A 17 36.96 73.11 21.25
CA GLU A 17 36.73 71.69 21.01
C GLU A 17 37.54 70.88 22.03
N GLU A 18 36.86 70.17 22.94
CA GLU A 18 37.47 69.06 23.67
C GLU A 18 36.92 67.74 23.13
N VAL A 19 37.74 67.14 22.28
CA VAL A 19 37.62 65.79 21.74
C VAL A 19 37.61 64.79 22.90
N VAL A 20 36.43 64.24 23.22
CA VAL A 20 36.36 62.99 24.00
C VAL A 20 36.25 61.84 23.01
N GLN A 21 37.35 61.09 22.95
CA GLN A 21 37.59 59.91 22.14
C GLN A 21 36.53 58.84 22.44
N GLU A 22 35.65 58.62 21.47
CA GLU A 22 34.65 57.56 21.42
C GLU A 22 35.32 56.25 20.97
N GLU A 23 36.22 55.70 21.80
CA GLU A 23 36.87 54.40 21.54
C GLU A 23 36.47 53.39 22.62
N GLY A 24 35.23 52.90 22.52
CA GLY A 24 34.74 51.84 23.41
C GLY A 24 33.48 51.10 22.94
N GLU A 25 32.63 51.69 22.08
CA GLU A 25 31.30 51.12 21.80
C GLU A 25 31.19 50.29 20.51
N ASN A 26 32.17 50.41 19.60
CA ASN A 26 32.08 49.76 18.28
C ASN A 26 32.31 48.24 18.28
N HIS A 27 32.86 47.66 19.35
CA HIS A 27 33.02 46.20 19.44
C HIS A 27 31.75 45.51 19.99
N SER A 28 31.00 46.17 20.87
CA SER A 28 29.75 45.65 21.46
C SER A 28 28.60 45.65 20.45
N SER A 29 28.49 46.71 19.65
CA SER A 29 27.44 46.88 18.62
C SER A 29 27.48 45.82 17.50
N SER A 30 28.67 45.27 17.21
CA SER A 30 28.84 44.23 16.19
C SER A 30 28.36 42.86 16.68
N TYR A 31 28.69 42.52 17.94
CA TYR A 31 28.24 41.29 18.58
C TYR A 31 26.73 41.28 18.86
N GLU A 32 26.15 42.43 19.22
CA GLU A 32 24.70 42.53 19.41
C GLU A 32 23.93 42.37 18.10
N ARG A 33 24.48 42.89 16.98
CA ARG A 33 23.91 42.68 15.64
C ARG A 33 23.97 41.22 15.21
N SER A 34 25.10 40.54 15.40
CA SER A 34 25.22 39.13 15.05
C SER A 34 24.31 38.24 15.91
N LEU A 35 24.16 38.53 17.20
CA LEU A 35 23.21 37.85 18.08
C LEU A 35 21.75 38.09 17.68
N TYR A 36 21.40 39.31 17.25
CA TYR A 36 20.06 39.62 16.77
C TYR A 36 19.75 38.89 15.45
N GLU A 37 20.72 38.82 14.54
CA GLU A 37 20.61 38.06 13.30
C GLU A 37 20.42 36.57 13.56
N GLU A 38 21.23 35.99 14.46
CA GLU A 38 21.08 34.59 14.87
C GLU A 38 19.71 34.34 15.53
N ALA A 39 19.27 35.22 16.45
CA ALA A 39 17.97 35.11 17.10
C ALA A 39 16.81 35.19 16.09
N LYS A 40 16.94 36.06 15.07
CA LYS A 40 15.95 36.20 13.99
C LYS A 40 15.88 34.94 13.14
N GLU A 41 17.01 34.33 12.81
CA GLU A 41 17.05 33.05 12.08
C GLU A 41 16.40 31.92 12.87
N LYS A 42 16.72 31.80 14.17
CA LYS A 42 16.10 30.81 15.05
C LYS A 42 14.59 31.02 15.18
N PHE A 43 14.14 32.28 15.26
CA PHE A 43 12.73 32.61 15.31
C PHE A 43 11.99 32.23 14.02
N GLN A 44 12.59 32.50 12.86
CA GLN A 44 12.05 32.06 11.56
C GLN A 44 11.97 30.53 11.46
N GLN A 45 12.98 29.81 11.96
CA GLN A 45 12.96 28.34 12.01
C GLN A 45 11.82 27.84 12.91
N LEU A 46 11.61 28.45 14.08
CA LEU A 46 10.50 28.09 14.97
C LEU A 46 9.14 28.37 14.31
N GLN A 47 8.97 29.48 13.61
CA GLN A 47 7.74 29.74 12.83
C GLN A 47 7.48 28.65 11.79
N LYS A 48 8.51 28.17 11.09
CA LYS A 48 8.39 27.07 10.13
C LYS A 48 7.97 25.77 10.82
N VAL A 49 8.61 25.41 11.93
CA VAL A 49 8.23 24.22 12.72
C VAL A 49 6.77 24.29 13.16
N ILE A 50 6.31 25.46 13.62
CA ILE A 50 4.92 25.65 14.03
C ILE A 50 3.96 25.59 12.82
N SER A 51 4.35 26.13 11.65
CA SER A 51 3.59 26.04 10.40
C SER A 51 3.38 24.58 9.95
N ILE A 52 4.39 23.74 10.13
CA ILE A 52 4.37 22.32 9.72
C ILE A 52 3.63 21.46 10.75
N LEU A 53 3.95 21.61 12.04
CA LEU A 53 3.38 20.77 13.10
C LEU A 53 1.99 21.23 13.55
N GLY A 54 1.63 22.48 13.28
CA GLY A 54 0.34 23.07 13.65
C GLY A 54 -0.81 22.68 12.72
N ASP A 55 -0.52 22.22 11.51
CA ASP A 55 -1.51 21.75 10.53
C ASP A 55 -1.43 20.22 10.41
N GLU A 56 -2.55 19.55 10.63
CA GLU A 56 -2.62 18.09 10.73
C GLU A 56 -2.30 17.41 9.38
N GLU A 57 -2.63 18.04 8.26
CA GLU A 57 -2.31 17.52 6.92
C GLU A 57 -0.80 17.63 6.64
N LYS A 58 -0.23 18.78 6.96
CA LYS A 58 1.21 19.06 6.83
C LYS A 58 2.05 18.17 7.74
N ARG A 59 1.59 17.94 8.97
CA ARG A 59 2.22 17.02 9.92
C ARG A 59 2.20 15.58 9.43
N ALA A 60 1.08 15.12 8.88
CA ALA A 60 0.97 13.76 8.34
C ALA A 60 1.92 13.54 7.15
N ILE A 61 2.11 14.56 6.31
CA ILE A 61 3.09 14.51 5.22
C ILE A 61 4.51 14.45 5.80
N TYR A 62 4.85 15.32 6.75
CA TYR A 62 6.15 15.33 7.42
C TYR A 62 6.49 13.97 8.07
N ASP A 63 5.54 13.35 8.78
CA ASP A 63 5.75 12.05 9.43
C ASP A 63 6.00 10.90 8.42
N GLN A 64 5.51 11.02 7.19
CA GLN A 64 5.67 10.00 6.14
C GLN A 64 6.90 10.21 5.26
N THR A 65 7.23 11.45 4.88
CA THR A 65 8.29 11.77 3.91
C THR A 65 9.51 12.43 4.54
N GLY A 66 9.39 13.00 5.74
CA GLY A 66 10.43 13.79 6.39
C GLY A 66 10.74 15.13 5.71
N CYS A 67 9.87 15.62 4.81
CA CYS A 67 10.10 16.86 4.06
C CYS A 67 9.69 18.11 4.86
N VAL A 68 10.55 19.14 4.90
CA VAL A 68 10.40 20.37 5.70
C VAL A 68 10.09 21.61 4.84
N ASP A 69 10.11 21.48 3.50
CA ASP A 69 9.98 22.64 2.62
C ASP A 69 8.51 23.05 2.43
N ASP A 70 8.15 24.29 2.80
CA ASP A 70 6.78 24.80 2.77
C ASP A 70 6.17 24.79 1.35
N ALA A 71 7.01 24.86 0.31
CA ALA A 71 6.61 24.77 -1.10
C ALA A 71 6.20 23.35 -1.53
N ASP A 72 6.84 22.33 -0.96
CA ASP A 72 6.47 20.92 -1.15
C ASP A 72 5.26 20.53 -0.28
N LEU A 73 5.05 21.27 0.80
CA LEU A 73 3.96 21.12 1.75
C LEU A 73 2.68 21.86 1.34
N ALA A 74 2.77 22.74 0.33
CA ALA A 74 1.62 23.23 -0.43
C ALA A 74 1.08 22.06 -1.27
N GLY A 75 0.47 21.10 -0.56
CA GLY A 75 0.14 19.77 -1.04
C GLY A 75 -0.81 19.77 -2.22
N ASP A 76 -1.47 20.88 -2.56
CA ASP A 76 -2.43 20.89 -3.65
C ASP A 76 -1.78 20.61 -5.02
N VAL A 77 -0.64 21.20 -5.36
CA VAL A 77 -0.01 20.95 -6.68
C VAL A 77 0.60 19.55 -6.76
N VAL A 78 1.32 19.12 -5.72
CA VAL A 78 1.99 17.81 -5.69
C VAL A 78 0.99 16.67 -5.52
N ALA A 79 -0.03 16.83 -4.66
CA ALA A 79 -1.09 15.83 -4.52
C ALA A 79 -1.98 15.79 -5.76
N ASN A 80 -2.27 16.94 -6.40
CA ASN A 80 -3.02 16.96 -7.65
C ASN A 80 -2.22 16.32 -8.79
N LEU A 81 -0.90 16.48 -8.83
CA LEU A 81 -0.05 15.77 -9.79
C LEU A 81 -0.01 14.25 -9.53
N LYS A 82 0.13 13.83 -8.26
CA LYS A 82 0.06 12.42 -7.85
C LYS A 82 -1.30 11.81 -8.18
N ASN A 83 -2.39 12.54 -7.93
CA ASN A 83 -3.75 12.13 -8.25
C ASN A 83 -3.99 12.07 -9.76
N PHE A 84 -3.46 13.03 -10.52
CA PHE A 84 -3.47 13.03 -11.98
C PHE A 84 -2.79 11.78 -12.53
N PHE A 85 -1.55 11.49 -12.13
CA PHE A 85 -0.87 10.28 -12.60
C PHE A 85 -1.55 8.99 -12.14
N ARG A 86 -2.13 8.96 -10.92
CA ARG A 86 -2.88 7.81 -10.42
C ARG A 86 -4.24 7.62 -11.09
N ALA A 87 -4.83 8.67 -11.66
CA ALA A 87 -6.06 8.60 -12.46
C ALA A 87 -5.77 8.25 -13.93
N MET A 88 -4.65 8.72 -14.46
CA MET A 88 -4.21 8.43 -15.83
C MET A 88 -3.76 6.98 -16.02
N TYR A 89 -3.10 6.40 -15.03
CA TYR A 89 -2.63 5.01 -15.08
C TYR A 89 -3.50 4.10 -14.22
N LYS A 90 -3.81 2.91 -14.75
CA LYS A 90 -4.50 1.87 -13.99
C LYS A 90 -3.65 1.47 -12.78
N LYS A 91 -4.29 1.26 -11.64
CA LYS A 91 -3.63 0.70 -10.46
C LYS A 91 -3.19 -0.72 -10.80
N VAL A 92 -1.88 -0.96 -10.79
CA VAL A 92 -1.33 -2.31 -10.97
C VAL A 92 -1.72 -3.15 -9.77
N THR A 93 -2.51 -4.19 -10.03
CA THR A 93 -2.91 -5.18 -9.02
C THR A 93 -1.92 -6.34 -8.99
N GLU A 94 -1.93 -7.13 -7.91
CA GLU A 94 -1.12 -8.36 -7.83
C GLU A 94 -1.45 -9.33 -8.98
N ALA A 95 -2.72 -9.40 -9.39
CA ALA A 95 -3.15 -10.21 -10.52
C ALA A 95 -2.53 -9.75 -11.85
N ASP A 96 -2.41 -8.44 -12.07
CA ASP A 96 -1.75 -7.90 -13.28
C ASP A 96 -0.26 -8.27 -13.31
N ILE A 97 0.40 -8.31 -12.14
CA ILE A 97 1.81 -8.73 -12.02
C ILE A 97 1.96 -10.23 -12.33
N GLU A 98 1.04 -11.07 -11.82
CA GLU A 98 1.04 -12.50 -12.11
C GLU A 98 0.78 -12.79 -13.60
N GLU A 99 -0.17 -12.08 -14.23
CA GLU A 99 -0.44 -12.19 -15.66
C GLU A 99 0.76 -11.72 -16.49
N PHE A 100 1.37 -10.59 -16.13
CA PHE A 100 2.58 -10.10 -16.79
C PHE A 100 3.71 -11.10 -16.68
N GLU A 101 3.95 -11.69 -15.50
CA GLU A 101 4.99 -12.71 -15.33
C GLU A 101 4.74 -13.92 -16.24
N ALA A 102 3.51 -14.43 -16.27
CA ALA A 102 3.15 -15.59 -17.07
C ALA A 102 3.34 -15.33 -18.57
N ASN A 103 3.03 -14.11 -19.03
CA ASN A 103 3.20 -13.71 -20.42
C ASN A 103 4.65 -13.38 -20.76
N TYR A 104 5.42 -12.83 -19.82
CA TYR A 104 6.82 -12.47 -20.02
C TYR A 104 7.72 -13.71 -20.02
N ARG A 105 7.48 -14.67 -19.13
CA ARG A 105 8.27 -15.91 -19.07
C ARG A 105 8.06 -16.77 -20.32
N GLY A 106 9.14 -17.02 -21.05
CA GLY A 106 9.13 -17.77 -22.31
C GLY A 106 8.84 -16.93 -23.54
N SER A 107 8.60 -15.62 -23.37
CA SER A 107 8.38 -14.70 -24.49
C SER A 107 9.68 -14.36 -25.24
N ASP A 108 9.52 -13.87 -26.47
CA ASP A 108 10.64 -13.35 -27.25
C ASP A 108 11.19 -12.03 -26.68
N SER A 109 10.43 -11.32 -25.84
CA SER A 109 10.93 -10.15 -25.10
C SER A 109 11.97 -10.57 -24.07
N GLU A 110 11.68 -11.61 -23.30
CA GLU A 110 12.61 -12.12 -22.29
C GLU A 110 13.93 -12.58 -22.91
N LYS A 111 13.88 -13.26 -24.07
CA LYS A 111 15.09 -13.68 -24.78
C LYS A 111 15.95 -12.48 -25.19
N LYS A 112 15.34 -11.41 -25.71
CA LYS A 112 16.05 -10.19 -26.11
C LYS A 112 16.69 -9.51 -24.90
N ASP A 113 15.93 -9.33 -23.83
CA ASP A 113 16.43 -8.72 -22.58
C ASP A 113 17.59 -9.54 -22.00
N LEU A 114 17.50 -10.88 -22.02
CA LEU A 114 18.57 -11.77 -21.56
C LEU A 114 19.85 -11.59 -22.38
N ILE A 115 19.72 -11.50 -23.70
CA ILE A 115 20.84 -11.30 -24.63
C ILE A 115 21.50 -9.94 -24.39
N ASP A 116 20.72 -8.89 -24.21
CA ASP A 116 21.23 -7.54 -24.02
C ASP A 116 21.90 -7.37 -22.66
N LEU A 117 21.29 -7.87 -21.58
CA LEU A 117 21.95 -7.89 -20.25
C LEU A 117 23.21 -8.77 -20.25
N TYR A 118 23.24 -9.85 -21.03
CA TYR A 118 24.45 -10.66 -21.16
C TYR A 118 25.60 -9.87 -21.83
N LYS A 119 25.30 -9.06 -22.85
CA LYS A 119 26.29 -8.19 -23.50
C LYS A 119 26.80 -7.13 -22.52
N ASP A 120 25.91 -6.47 -21.79
CA ASP A 120 26.25 -5.40 -20.85
C ASP A 120 27.11 -5.91 -19.68
N PHE A 121 26.73 -7.05 -19.11
CA PHE A 121 27.46 -7.65 -17.99
C PHE A 121 28.56 -8.62 -18.41
N LYS A 122 28.84 -8.74 -19.72
CA LYS A 122 29.91 -9.59 -20.29
C LYS A 122 29.85 -11.05 -19.79
N GLY A 123 28.62 -11.58 -19.66
CA GLY A 123 28.36 -12.94 -19.18
C GLY A 123 28.54 -13.17 -17.68
N ASN A 124 28.50 -12.11 -16.85
CA ASN A 124 28.39 -12.25 -15.40
C ASN A 124 26.92 -12.48 -14.99
N MET A 125 26.56 -13.76 -14.82
CA MET A 125 25.19 -14.16 -14.52
C MET A 125 24.69 -13.66 -13.16
N ASN A 126 25.56 -13.49 -12.15
CA ASN A 126 25.10 -12.98 -10.84
C ASN A 126 24.57 -11.55 -10.94
N LYS A 127 25.22 -10.70 -11.74
CA LYS A 127 24.76 -9.33 -12.00
C LYS A 127 23.53 -9.32 -12.90
N LEU A 128 23.51 -10.21 -13.90
CA LEU A 128 22.36 -10.38 -14.80
C LEU A 128 21.10 -10.73 -14.01
N PHE A 129 21.16 -11.71 -13.09
CA PHE A 129 20.00 -12.08 -12.26
C PHE A 129 19.51 -10.95 -11.35
N CYS A 130 20.40 -10.04 -10.91
CA CYS A 130 19.97 -8.88 -10.13
C CYS A 130 19.23 -7.83 -10.98
N SER A 131 19.51 -7.77 -12.28
CA SER A 131 18.93 -6.78 -13.19
C SER A 131 17.73 -7.34 -14.00
N MET A 132 17.65 -8.65 -14.15
CA MET A 132 16.68 -9.31 -15.00
C MET A 132 15.32 -9.44 -14.30
N LEU A 133 14.27 -9.00 -14.98
CA LEU A 133 12.89 -9.07 -14.51
C LEU A 133 12.44 -10.53 -14.34
N CYS A 134 11.59 -10.75 -13.33
CA CYS A 134 10.94 -12.05 -13.07
C CYS A 134 11.91 -13.25 -12.98
N SER A 135 13.17 -13.02 -12.60
CA SER A 135 14.22 -14.03 -12.62
C SER A 135 14.58 -14.55 -11.22
N ASP A 136 14.67 -15.87 -11.10
CA ASP A 136 15.10 -16.56 -9.88
C ASP A 136 16.35 -17.41 -10.17
N PRO A 137 17.52 -17.12 -9.55
CA PRO A 137 18.75 -17.89 -9.79
C PRO A 137 18.61 -19.41 -9.59
N LYS A 138 17.71 -19.82 -8.69
CA LYS A 138 17.48 -21.24 -8.36
C LYS A 138 16.57 -21.95 -9.37
N LEU A 139 15.62 -21.24 -9.99
CA LEU A 139 14.62 -21.83 -10.88
C LEU A 139 15.00 -21.64 -12.35
N ASP A 140 15.52 -20.46 -12.70
CA ASP A 140 15.75 -20.03 -14.07
C ASP A 140 17.18 -20.30 -14.57
N SER A 141 18.09 -20.75 -13.71
CA SER A 141 19.49 -20.99 -14.11
C SER A 141 19.63 -21.98 -15.26
N HIS A 142 18.87 -23.08 -15.27
CA HIS A 142 18.90 -24.03 -16.39
C HIS A 142 18.28 -23.45 -17.66
N ARG A 143 17.13 -22.76 -17.54
CA ARG A 143 16.40 -22.17 -18.67
C ARG A 143 17.21 -21.08 -19.37
N PHE A 144 17.80 -20.17 -18.60
CA PHE A 144 18.67 -19.13 -19.14
C PHE A 144 19.97 -19.70 -19.69
N LYS A 145 20.47 -20.80 -19.12
CA LYS A 145 21.60 -21.50 -19.71
C LYS A 145 21.24 -22.00 -21.10
N ASP A 146 20.13 -22.71 -21.27
CA ASP A 146 19.72 -23.27 -22.56
C ASP A 146 19.51 -22.17 -23.62
N MET A 147 18.83 -21.07 -23.26
CA MET A 147 18.64 -19.91 -24.14
C MET A 147 19.96 -19.25 -24.56
N LEU A 148 20.89 -19.08 -23.62
CA LEU A 148 22.19 -18.47 -23.91
C LEU A 148 23.10 -19.41 -24.69
N ASP A 149 23.07 -20.72 -24.42
CA ASP A 149 23.82 -21.73 -25.17
C ASP A 149 23.28 -21.79 -26.62
N GLU A 150 21.96 -21.69 -26.84
CA GLU A 150 21.34 -21.55 -28.17
C GLU A 150 21.81 -20.28 -28.89
N ALA A 151 21.77 -19.12 -28.22
CA ALA A 151 22.21 -17.85 -28.80
C ALA A 151 23.73 -17.82 -29.10
N ILE A 152 24.55 -18.50 -28.29
CA ILE A 152 25.99 -18.68 -28.53
C ILE A 152 26.21 -19.62 -29.71
N ALA A 153 25.45 -20.71 -29.82
CA ALA A 153 25.53 -21.65 -30.93
C ALA A 153 25.10 -21.01 -32.27
N ALA A 154 24.08 -20.14 -32.23
CA ALA A 154 23.65 -19.32 -33.36
C ALA A 154 24.68 -18.23 -33.74
N GLY A 155 25.66 -17.95 -32.88
CA GLY A 155 26.71 -16.96 -33.12
C GLY A 155 26.32 -15.52 -32.80
N GLU A 156 25.13 -15.29 -32.22
CA GLU A 156 24.66 -13.95 -31.81
C GLU A 156 25.42 -13.44 -30.57
N LEU A 157 25.89 -14.35 -29.71
CA LEU A 157 26.62 -14.04 -28.49
C LEU A 157 28.02 -14.67 -28.46
N LYS A 158 28.98 -13.90 -27.92
CA LYS A 158 30.33 -14.40 -27.64
C LYS A 158 30.36 -15.11 -26.29
N GLY A 159 30.71 -16.38 -26.28
CA GLY A 159 30.92 -17.14 -25.05
C GLY A 159 32.07 -16.56 -24.21
N THR A 160 31.80 -16.08 -23.00
CA THR A 160 32.83 -15.56 -22.10
C THR A 160 33.35 -16.62 -21.13
N LYS A 161 34.59 -16.45 -20.63
CA LYS A 161 35.17 -17.37 -19.63
C LYS A 161 34.34 -17.41 -18.35
N VAL A 162 33.71 -16.28 -17.98
CA VAL A 162 32.86 -16.16 -16.79
C VAL A 162 31.59 -16.99 -16.97
N TYR A 163 30.92 -16.85 -18.11
CA TYR A 163 29.74 -17.64 -18.44
C TYR A 163 30.05 -19.14 -18.47
N ARG A 164 31.15 -19.57 -19.11
CA ARG A 164 31.55 -20.99 -19.13
C ARG A 164 31.76 -21.59 -17.73
N LYS A 165 32.28 -20.82 -16.78
CA LYS A 165 32.42 -21.26 -15.38
C LYS A 165 31.05 -21.41 -14.72
N TRP A 166 30.15 -20.47 -14.96
CA TRP A 166 28.78 -20.52 -14.44
C TRP A 166 27.98 -21.68 -15.05
N ALA A 167 28.03 -21.87 -16.36
CA ALA A 167 27.31 -22.94 -17.08
C ALA A 167 27.71 -24.35 -16.59
N LYS A 168 28.98 -24.53 -16.20
CA LYS A 168 29.48 -25.75 -15.54
C LYS A 168 28.87 -25.94 -14.15
N LYS A 169 28.80 -24.88 -13.33
CA LYS A 169 28.16 -24.94 -12.01
C LYS A 169 26.68 -25.28 -12.12
N VAL A 170 25.99 -24.67 -13.08
CA VAL A 170 24.57 -24.94 -13.32
C VAL A 170 24.34 -26.39 -13.76
N SER A 171 25.17 -26.96 -14.64
CA SER A 171 25.02 -28.39 -15.00
C SER A 171 25.24 -29.36 -13.84
N GLN A 172 25.95 -28.93 -12.79
CA GLN A 172 26.14 -29.75 -11.58
C GLN A 172 24.98 -29.61 -10.60
N MET A 173 24.16 -28.56 -10.73
CA MET A 173 22.96 -28.38 -9.92
C MET A 173 21.84 -29.29 -10.44
N LYS A 174 21.04 -29.85 -9.53
CA LYS A 174 19.87 -30.64 -9.92
C LYS A 174 18.86 -29.72 -10.62
N PRO A 175 18.36 -30.09 -11.81
CA PRO A 175 17.38 -29.29 -12.50
C PRO A 175 16.11 -29.15 -11.64
N PRO A 176 15.59 -27.93 -11.46
CA PRO A 176 14.41 -27.69 -10.64
C PRO A 176 13.18 -28.41 -11.23
N THR A 177 12.42 -29.09 -10.37
CA THR A 177 11.30 -29.99 -10.72
C THR A 177 10.13 -29.29 -11.44
N SER A 178 10.11 -27.96 -11.52
CA SER A 178 9.27 -27.22 -12.48
C SER A 178 9.81 -25.80 -12.63
N PRO A 179 10.50 -25.46 -13.74
CA PRO A 179 11.07 -24.13 -13.93
C PRO A 179 9.99 -23.05 -14.20
N LEU A 180 8.81 -23.47 -14.68
CA LEU A 180 7.72 -22.55 -15.06
C LEU A 180 6.71 -22.30 -13.94
N ARG A 181 6.57 -23.22 -12.97
CA ARG A 181 5.70 -22.99 -11.81
C ARG A 181 6.50 -22.35 -10.69
N ARG A 182 6.43 -21.02 -10.62
CA ARG A 182 6.65 -20.35 -9.33
C ARG A 182 5.66 -20.95 -8.33
N LYS A 183 6.10 -21.16 -7.09
CA LYS A 183 5.28 -21.67 -5.98
C LYS A 183 4.30 -20.57 -5.51
N GLY A 184 3.60 -19.92 -6.44
CA GLY A 184 2.52 -18.99 -6.17
C GLY A 184 1.20 -19.76 -6.02
N ASN A 185 0.48 -19.47 -4.94
CA ASN A 185 -0.92 -19.86 -4.71
C ASN A 185 -1.25 -21.35 -4.55
N ARG A 186 -0.44 -22.12 -3.81
CA ARG A 186 -1.01 -23.32 -3.16
C ARG A 186 -1.92 -22.96 -2.00
N SER A 187 -1.66 -21.91 -1.22
CA SER A 187 -2.47 -21.58 -0.05
C SER A 187 -3.87 -21.03 -0.41
N ILE A 188 -3.98 -20.09 -1.35
CA ILE A 188 -5.27 -19.43 -1.67
C ILE A 188 -6.19 -20.33 -2.49
N LYS A 189 -5.68 -21.01 -3.54
CA LYS A 189 -6.48 -21.97 -4.32
C LYS A 189 -6.85 -23.23 -3.53
N GLN A 190 -5.97 -23.71 -2.64
CA GLN A 190 -6.36 -24.80 -1.74
C GLN A 190 -7.40 -24.33 -0.72
N SER A 191 -7.29 -23.11 -0.15
CA SER A 191 -8.28 -22.62 0.81
C SER A 191 -9.67 -22.42 0.21
N GLU A 192 -9.79 -21.98 -1.04
CA GLU A 192 -11.10 -21.90 -1.70
C GLU A 192 -11.68 -23.29 -1.99
N SER A 193 -10.85 -24.23 -2.47
CA SER A 193 -11.29 -25.61 -2.67
C SER A 193 -11.69 -26.31 -1.37
N ASP A 194 -10.98 -26.03 -0.28
CA ASP A 194 -11.20 -26.57 1.06
C ASP A 194 -12.44 -25.95 1.73
N LEU A 195 -12.67 -24.64 1.51
CA LEU A 195 -13.90 -23.97 1.92
C LEU A 195 -15.11 -24.50 1.15
N PHE A 196 -14.98 -24.73 -0.16
CA PHE A 196 -16.05 -25.30 -0.98
C PHE A 196 -16.39 -26.75 -0.58
N ALA A 197 -15.37 -27.55 -0.26
CA ALA A 197 -15.53 -28.90 0.29
C ALA A 197 -16.24 -28.85 1.66
N SER A 198 -15.81 -27.96 2.55
CA SER A 198 -16.43 -27.75 3.88
C SER A 198 -17.90 -27.32 3.78
N ILE A 199 -18.24 -26.41 2.84
CA ILE A 199 -19.62 -25.98 2.62
C ILE A 199 -20.48 -27.12 2.06
N SER A 200 -19.93 -27.92 1.14
CA SER A 200 -20.63 -29.07 0.57
C SER A 200 -20.91 -30.15 1.62
N GLN A 201 -19.92 -30.46 2.46
CA GLN A 201 -20.08 -31.39 3.58
C GLN A 201 -21.14 -30.91 4.58
N ARG A 202 -21.13 -29.63 4.96
CA ARG A 202 -22.20 -29.07 5.85
C ARG A 202 -23.58 -29.08 5.21
N ARG A 203 -23.68 -29.08 3.87
CA ARG A 203 -24.97 -29.20 3.17
C ARG A 203 -25.46 -30.64 3.19
N SER A 204 -24.60 -31.63 2.97
CA SER A 204 -24.98 -33.04 3.08
C SER A 204 -25.36 -33.41 4.52
N GLU A 205 -24.58 -33.00 5.52
CA GLU A 205 -24.90 -33.25 6.93
C GLU A 205 -26.25 -32.64 7.35
N ARG A 206 -26.58 -31.46 6.83
CA ARG A 206 -27.91 -30.85 7.07
C ARG A 206 -29.03 -31.62 6.39
N LYS A 207 -28.79 -32.14 5.19
CA LYS A 207 -29.76 -32.99 4.48
C LYS A 207 -29.99 -34.30 5.24
N ASP A 208 -28.93 -34.98 5.66
CA ASP A 208 -29.04 -36.25 6.38
C ASP A 208 -29.76 -36.07 7.72
N ARG A 209 -29.47 -34.97 8.45
CA ARG A 209 -30.20 -34.61 9.67
C ARG A 209 -31.68 -34.31 9.40
N PHE A 210 -31.98 -33.63 8.29
CA PHE A 210 -33.36 -33.33 7.91
C PHE A 210 -34.12 -34.62 7.53
N ASP A 211 -33.53 -35.50 6.73
CA ASP A 211 -34.13 -36.78 6.33
C ASP A 211 -34.35 -37.69 7.55
N SER A 212 -33.43 -37.68 8.52
CA SER A 212 -33.59 -38.40 9.79
C SER A 212 -34.77 -37.86 10.62
N MET A 213 -34.90 -36.53 10.74
CA MET A 213 -36.05 -35.91 11.42
C MET A 213 -37.36 -36.19 10.69
N PHE A 214 -37.36 -36.14 9.35
CA PHE A 214 -38.54 -36.41 8.53
C PHE A 214 -38.98 -37.88 8.67
N SER A 215 -38.04 -38.82 8.62
CA SER A 215 -38.30 -40.25 8.85
C SER A 215 -38.86 -40.53 10.25
N SER A 216 -38.32 -39.85 11.27
CA SER A 216 -38.88 -39.87 12.64
C SER A 216 -40.32 -39.38 12.67
N LEU A 217 -40.61 -38.28 11.97
CA LEU A 217 -41.96 -37.69 11.92
C LEU A 217 -42.94 -38.62 11.19
N VAL A 218 -42.53 -39.18 10.05
CA VAL A 218 -43.30 -40.17 9.28
C VAL A 218 -43.50 -41.44 10.10
N SER A 219 -42.51 -41.91 10.85
CA SER A 219 -42.69 -43.09 11.70
C SER A 219 -43.65 -42.83 12.87
N LYS A 220 -43.62 -41.62 13.45
CA LYS A 220 -44.45 -41.26 14.59
C LYS A 220 -45.91 -40.94 14.23
N TYR A 221 -46.14 -40.38 13.05
CA TYR A 221 -47.47 -39.91 12.63
C TYR A 221 -48.01 -40.56 11.35
N GLY A 222 -47.15 -41.16 10.53
CA GLY A 222 -47.53 -41.88 9.30
C GLY A 222 -47.94 -43.33 9.53
N GLY A 223 -47.98 -43.79 10.79
CA GLY A 223 -48.36 -45.16 11.16
C GLY A 223 -49.85 -45.41 11.37
N ASN A 224 -50.73 -44.40 11.23
CA ASN A 224 -52.18 -44.59 11.27
C ASN A 224 -52.79 -44.23 9.92
N ALA A 225 -52.46 -45.02 8.91
CA ALA A 225 -53.11 -44.98 7.59
C ALA A 225 -54.32 -45.95 7.54
N ASP A 226 -55.01 -46.15 8.65
CA ASP A 226 -56.25 -46.92 8.71
C ASP A 226 -57.38 -46.04 9.25
N ALA A 227 -58.38 -45.87 8.39
CA ALA A 227 -59.53 -44.97 8.43
C ALA A 227 -59.21 -43.48 8.16
N GLU A 228 -59.31 -43.10 6.88
CA GLU A 228 -59.74 -41.74 6.53
C GLU A 228 -60.97 -41.38 7.39
N PRO A 229 -61.00 -40.21 8.06
CA PRO A 229 -62.19 -39.78 8.78
C PRO A 229 -63.37 -39.86 7.83
N THR A 230 -64.45 -40.54 8.23
CA THR A 230 -65.64 -40.63 7.37
C THR A 230 -66.10 -39.22 6.98
N GLU A 231 -66.60 -39.04 5.75
CA GLU A 231 -66.96 -37.72 5.20
C GLU A 231 -67.86 -36.92 6.18
N GLU A 232 -68.74 -37.59 6.94
CA GLU A 232 -69.56 -36.95 7.98
C GLU A 232 -68.74 -36.34 9.13
N GLU A 233 -67.68 -37.00 9.59
CA GLU A 233 -66.79 -36.49 10.64
C GLU A 233 -65.97 -35.30 10.13
N PHE A 234 -65.58 -35.35 8.86
CA PHE A 234 -64.83 -34.28 8.20
C PHE A 234 -65.72 -33.04 7.96
N GLU A 235 -66.96 -33.23 7.53
CA GLU A 235 -67.96 -32.17 7.41
C GLU A 235 -68.33 -31.56 8.77
N ALA A 236 -68.46 -32.40 9.83
CA ALA A 236 -68.70 -31.92 11.19
C ALA A 236 -67.53 -31.08 11.72
N ALA A 237 -66.29 -31.47 11.42
CA ALA A 237 -65.09 -30.69 11.75
C ALA A 237 -65.06 -29.35 11.01
N ARG A 238 -65.38 -29.33 9.70
CA ARG A 238 -65.51 -28.09 8.92
C ARG A 238 -66.58 -27.16 9.48
N ARG A 239 -67.77 -27.69 9.79
CA ARG A 239 -68.86 -26.90 10.40
C ARG A 239 -68.49 -26.33 11.77
N LYS A 240 -67.71 -27.05 12.59
CA LYS A 240 -67.17 -26.53 13.86
C LYS A 240 -66.18 -25.38 13.65
N VAL A 241 -65.33 -25.47 12.63
CA VAL A 241 -64.38 -24.39 12.30
C VAL A 241 -65.11 -23.17 11.76
N GLU A 242 -66.10 -23.36 10.88
CA GLU A 242 -66.89 -22.27 10.30
C GLU A 242 -67.77 -21.56 11.33
N SER A 243 -68.42 -22.30 12.24
CA SER A 243 -69.21 -21.69 13.32
C SER A 243 -68.35 -20.88 14.29
N ARG A 244 -67.15 -21.36 14.64
CA ARG A 244 -66.16 -20.59 15.42
C ARG A 244 -65.68 -19.33 14.70
N LYS A 245 -65.52 -19.40 13.38
CA LYS A 245 -65.12 -18.25 12.54
C LYS A 245 -66.24 -17.22 12.44
N ALA A 246 -67.49 -17.66 12.36
CA ALA A 246 -68.68 -16.80 12.38
C ALA A 246 -68.88 -16.12 13.75
N SER A 247 -68.73 -16.85 14.86
CA SER A 247 -68.84 -16.25 16.21
C SER A 247 -67.72 -15.25 16.51
N ASN A 248 -66.52 -15.47 16.00
CA ASN A 248 -65.41 -14.51 16.12
C ASN A 248 -65.60 -13.28 15.20
N LYS A 249 -66.39 -13.40 14.13
CA LYS A 249 -66.72 -12.28 13.24
C LYS A 249 -67.85 -11.41 13.81
N SER A 250 -68.83 -12.00 14.51
CA SER A 250 -69.90 -11.22 15.18
C SER A 250 -69.43 -10.49 16.43
N LYS A 251 -68.42 -11.03 17.16
CA LYS A 251 -67.77 -10.35 18.30
C LYS A 251 -66.85 -9.19 17.90
N ARG A 252 -66.61 -8.97 16.61
CA ARG A 252 -65.74 -7.91 16.06
C ARG A 252 -66.52 -6.81 15.33
N LYS A 253 -67.83 -6.70 15.55
CA LYS A 253 -68.68 -5.60 15.10
C LYS A 253 -69.23 -4.85 16.29
#